data_AF-A0A3M1A4S6-F1
#
_entry.id   AF-A0A3M1A4S6-F1
#
_cell.length_a   1.000
_cell.length_b   1.000
_cell.length_c   1.000
_cell.angle_alpha   90.00
_cell.angle_beta   90.00
_cell.angle_gamma   90.00
#
_symmetry.space_group_name_H-M   'P 1'
#
loop_
_entity.id
_entity.type
_entity.pdbx_description
1 polymer ?
#
loop_
_entity_poly.entity_id
_entity_poly.type
_entity_poly.pdbx_seq_one_letter_code
_entity_poly.pdbx_strand_id
1 'polypeptide(L)'
;HSGTPELEPIAARSRAPAERRLQAERFLSAEYYQRPGEFADILTATFPPASPGAARMREAGQCRLVFDAYAQRFDLAARIWLLAPHNPLHRATIAHNRLFNPALPPGTLVLGFEPDWTASSSDPPFS
;
A
#
# COMPACT_ATOMS: atom_id res chain seq x y z
N HIS A 1 -14.58 -0.78 3.26
CA HIS A 1 -14.12 -0.37 4.60
C HIS A 1 -12.68 -0.82 4.76
N SER A 2 -11.70 0.09 4.85
CA SER A 2 -10.29 -0.29 5.05
C SER A 2 -10.06 -0.59 6.54
N GLY A 3 -9.39 -1.71 6.87
CA GLY A 3 -9.11 -2.21 8.23
C GLY A 3 -8.21 -1.34 9.13
N THR A 4 -8.17 -0.03 8.89
CA THR A 4 -7.42 0.98 9.63
C THR A 4 -7.61 0.94 11.16
N PRO A 5 -8.79 0.61 11.74
CA PRO A 5 -8.98 0.70 13.20
C PRO A 5 -8.18 -0.31 14.03
N GLU A 6 -7.72 -1.42 13.45
CA GLU A 6 -7.15 -2.54 14.21
C GLU A 6 -5.61 -2.58 14.23
N LEU A 7 -4.95 -1.82 13.36
CA LEU A 7 -3.47 -1.76 13.27
C LEU A 7 -2.84 -0.79 14.29
N GLU A 8 -3.57 0.25 14.67
CA GLU A 8 -3.08 1.30 15.57
C GLU A 8 -2.75 0.80 17.00
N PRO A 9 -3.54 -0.10 17.61
CA PRO A 9 -3.23 -0.66 18.92
C PRO A 9 -1.97 -1.55 18.95
N ILE A 10 -1.66 -2.25 17.84
CA ILE A 10 -0.50 -3.16 17.73
C ILE A 10 0.81 -2.35 17.70
N ALA A 11 0.83 -1.25 16.95
CA ALA A 11 1.98 -0.36 16.87
C ALA A 11 2.32 0.31 18.22
N ALA A 12 1.31 0.57 19.05
CA ALA A 12 1.47 1.30 20.31
C ALA A 12 1.94 0.44 21.50
N ARG A 13 1.80 -0.90 21.45
CA ARG A 13 1.93 -1.77 22.64
C ARG A 13 3.26 -2.50 22.84
N SER A 14 4.07 -2.73 21.80
CA SER A 14 5.23 -3.64 21.93
C SER A 14 6.59 -2.94 21.83
N ARG A 15 7.40 -3.05 22.90
CA ARG A 15 8.71 -2.39 23.03
C ARG A 15 9.84 -3.08 22.26
N ALA A 16 9.72 -4.38 21.96
CA ALA A 16 10.74 -5.12 21.20
C ALA A 16 10.41 -5.23 19.69
N PRO A 17 11.36 -4.94 18.77
CA PRO A 17 11.13 -5.03 17.32
C PRO A 17 10.69 -6.41 16.82
N ALA A 18 11.24 -7.49 17.39
CA ALA A 18 10.90 -8.87 17.01
C ALA A 18 9.46 -9.25 17.40
N GLU A 19 8.98 -8.79 18.56
CA GLU A 19 7.61 -9.02 18.99
C GLU A 19 6.61 -8.23 18.13
N ARG A 20 6.90 -6.96 17.81
CA ARG A 20 6.06 -6.16 16.88
C ARG A 20 5.92 -6.84 15.53
N ARG A 21 7.03 -7.35 14.99
CA ARG A 21 7.03 -8.08 13.72
C ARG A 21 6.19 -9.35 13.80
N LEU A 22 6.35 -10.17 14.85
CA LEU A 22 5.58 -11.40 15.01
C LEU A 22 4.07 -11.14 15.18
N GLN A 23 3.70 -10.07 15.90
CA GLN A 23 2.29 -9.68 16.02
C GLN A 23 1.72 -9.13 14.71
N ALA A 24 2.51 -8.35 13.96
CA ALA A 24 2.15 -7.89 12.63
C ALA A 24 1.95 -9.05 11.66
N GLU A 25 2.87 -10.03 11.63
CA GLU A 25 2.79 -11.22 10.78
C GLU A 25 1.55 -12.07 11.10
N ARG A 26 1.17 -12.19 12.38
CA ARG A 26 -0.07 -12.86 12.79
C ARG A 26 -1.33 -12.11 12.37
N PHE A 27 -1.34 -10.79 12.51
CA PHE A 27 -2.49 -9.96 12.13
C PHE A 27 -2.66 -9.86 10.61
N LEU A 28 -1.55 -9.77 9.88
CA LEU A 28 -1.48 -9.75 8.42
C LEU A 28 -1.49 -11.16 7.81
N SER A 29 -1.78 -12.19 8.61
CA SER A 29 -1.88 -13.57 8.15
C SER A 29 -3.10 -13.75 7.23
N ALA A 30 -3.20 -14.92 6.59
CA ALA A 30 -4.14 -15.22 5.52
C ALA A 30 -5.62 -14.87 5.83
N GLU A 31 -6.04 -14.81 7.10
CA GLU A 31 -7.39 -14.38 7.50
C GLU A 31 -7.75 -12.96 7.03
N TYR A 32 -6.79 -12.01 6.97
CA TYR A 32 -7.03 -10.68 6.42
C TYR A 32 -7.19 -10.69 4.88
N TYR A 33 -6.47 -11.58 4.20
CA TYR A 33 -6.55 -11.76 2.73
C TYR A 33 -7.79 -12.54 2.26
N GLN A 34 -8.51 -13.19 3.17
CA GLN A 34 -9.73 -13.96 2.86
C GLN A 34 -10.98 -13.07 2.63
N ARG A 35 -10.88 -11.75 2.76
CA ARG A 35 -12.00 -10.82 2.54
C ARG A 35 -11.75 -9.87 1.35
N PRO A 36 -11.84 -10.36 0.11
CA PRO A 36 -11.55 -9.57 -1.09
C PRO A 36 -12.36 -8.26 -1.18
N GLY A 37 -13.60 -8.23 -0.66
CA GLY A 37 -14.45 -7.03 -0.64
C GLY A 37 -14.04 -5.95 0.40
N GLU A 38 -13.07 -6.22 1.27
CA GLU A 38 -12.54 -5.24 2.22
C GLU A 38 -11.28 -4.53 1.69
N PHE A 39 -10.71 -5.01 0.57
CA PHE A 39 -9.57 -4.37 -0.09
C PHE A 39 -10.03 -3.21 -0.96
N ALA A 40 -9.30 -2.10 -0.88
CA ALA A 40 -9.52 -0.98 -1.77
C ALA A 40 -8.95 -1.30 -3.15
N ASP A 41 -9.62 -0.83 -4.19
CA ASP A 41 -9.19 -0.95 -5.59
C ASP A 41 -8.03 0.01 -5.95
N ILE A 42 -7.27 0.44 -4.94
CA ILE A 42 -6.17 1.40 -5.05
C ILE A 42 -4.95 0.78 -4.39
N LEU A 43 -3.86 0.66 -5.16
CA LEU A 43 -2.55 0.28 -4.66
C LEU A 43 -1.90 1.48 -3.96
N THR A 44 -1.10 1.26 -2.93
CA THR A 44 -0.42 2.37 -2.23
C THR A 44 1.05 2.07 -1.99
N ALA A 45 1.89 3.11 -2.03
CA ALA A 45 3.30 2.99 -1.71
C ALA A 45 3.82 4.22 -0.94
N THR A 46 4.83 3.99 -0.11
CA THR A 46 5.53 5.05 0.64
C THR A 46 6.71 5.59 -0.16
N PHE A 47 6.94 6.89 -0.04
CA PHE A 47 8.10 7.57 -0.64
C PHE A 47 8.77 8.46 0.41
N PRO A 48 10.11 8.60 0.38
CA PRO A 48 10.77 9.52 1.28
C PRO A 48 10.30 10.97 1.03
N PRO A 49 10.41 11.84 2.04
CA PRO A 49 10.14 13.26 1.88
C PRO A 49 10.93 13.83 0.70
N ALA A 50 10.31 14.73 -0.07
CA ALA A 50 10.92 15.35 -1.25
C ALA A 50 11.47 14.37 -2.30
N SER A 51 10.94 13.14 -2.37
CA SER A 51 11.32 12.16 -3.39
C SER A 51 11.16 12.72 -4.81
N PRO A 52 12.25 12.83 -5.60
CA PRO A 52 12.17 13.28 -6.99
C PRO A 52 11.30 12.35 -7.85
N GLY A 53 11.34 11.04 -7.57
CA GLY A 53 10.49 10.06 -8.24
C GLY A 53 9.01 10.28 -7.96
N ALA A 54 8.65 10.49 -6.70
CA ALA A 54 7.26 10.82 -6.34
C ALA A 54 6.79 12.13 -6.97
N ALA A 55 7.65 13.15 -7.01
CA ALA A 55 7.34 14.42 -7.65
C ALA A 55 7.07 14.25 -9.15
N ARG A 56 7.95 13.56 -9.87
CA ARG A 56 7.79 13.27 -11.32
C ARG A 56 6.53 12.47 -11.62
N MET A 57 6.24 11.45 -10.81
CA MET A 57 5.02 10.65 -10.96
C MET A 57 3.76 11.51 -10.76
N ARG A 58 3.74 12.36 -9.73
CA ARG A 58 2.61 13.25 -9.47
C ARG A 58 2.41 14.29 -10.58
N GLU A 59 3.49 14.82 -11.14
CA GLU A 59 3.42 15.76 -12.26
C GLU A 59 2.86 15.09 -13.52
N ALA A 60 3.24 13.85 -13.79
CA ALA A 60 2.70 13.06 -14.89
C ALA A 60 1.21 12.69 -14.70
N GLY A 61 0.75 12.56 -13.45
CA GLY A 61 -0.64 12.25 -13.08
C GLY A 61 -1.09 10.81 -13.37
N GLN A 62 -0.31 10.06 -14.14
CA GLN A 62 -0.53 8.67 -14.50
C GLN A 62 0.80 7.93 -14.64
N CYS A 63 0.77 6.62 -14.42
CA CYS A 63 1.91 5.74 -14.64
C CYS A 63 1.45 4.35 -15.09
N ARG A 64 2.44 3.50 -15.35
CA ARG A 64 2.24 2.08 -15.61
C ARG A 64 2.83 1.27 -14.46
N LEU A 65 2.04 0.34 -13.91
CA LEU A 65 2.50 -0.62 -12.91
C LEU A 65 2.65 -1.97 -13.58
N VAL A 66 3.88 -2.47 -13.67
CA VAL A 66 4.18 -3.75 -14.31
C VAL A 66 4.82 -4.69 -13.29
N PHE A 67 4.21 -5.84 -13.04
CA PHE A 67 4.70 -6.80 -12.04
C PHE A 67 4.25 -8.23 -12.35
N ASP A 68 5.01 -9.21 -11.85
CA ASP A 68 4.68 -10.63 -11.96
C ASP A 68 4.13 -11.15 -10.61
N ALA A 69 2.94 -11.75 -10.63
CA ALA A 69 2.29 -12.33 -9.46
C ALA A 69 1.38 -13.50 -9.87
N TYR A 70 1.29 -14.54 -9.05
CA TYR A 70 0.40 -15.69 -9.29
C TYR A 70 0.58 -16.36 -10.67
N ALA A 71 1.83 -16.48 -11.13
CA ALA A 71 2.18 -16.97 -12.48
C ALA A 71 1.54 -16.16 -13.64
N GLN A 72 1.20 -14.90 -13.39
CA GLN A 72 0.73 -13.93 -14.37
C GLN A 72 1.59 -12.68 -14.32
N ARG A 73 1.78 -12.05 -15.48
CA ARG A 73 2.33 -10.70 -15.59
C ARG A 73 1.19 -9.71 -15.71
N PHE A 74 1.17 -8.67 -14.89
CA PHE A 74 0.21 -7.57 -14.95
C PHE A 74 0.86 -6.34 -15.57
N ASP A 75 0.13 -5.65 -16.44
CA ASP A 75 0.45 -4.33 -16.98
C ASP A 75 -0.75 -3.41 -16.72
N LEU A 76 -0.67 -2.61 -15.66
CA LEU A 76 -1.76 -1.74 -15.23
C LEU A 76 -1.48 -0.29 -15.60
N ALA A 77 -2.39 0.33 -16.35
CA ALA A 77 -2.44 1.78 -16.44
C ALA A 77 -3.03 2.32 -15.12
N ALA A 78 -2.41 3.30 -14.48
CA ALA A 78 -2.86 3.79 -13.18
C ALA A 78 -2.80 5.32 -13.06
N ARG A 79 -3.85 5.90 -12.49
CA ARG A 79 -3.88 7.30 -12.06
C ARG A 79 -3.17 7.44 -10.72
N ILE A 80 -2.46 8.55 -10.54
CA ILE A 80 -1.66 8.80 -9.34
C ILE A 80 -2.35 9.83 -8.44
N TRP A 81 -2.45 9.50 -7.17
CA TRP A 81 -3.01 10.35 -6.12
C TRP A 81 -2.01 10.58 -5.01
N LEU A 82 -1.82 11.82 -4.58
CA LEU A 82 -1.19 12.08 -3.29
C LEU A 82 -2.24 11.92 -2.19
N LEU A 83 -2.07 10.95 -1.31
CA LEU A 83 -3.03 10.70 -0.25
C LEU A 83 -2.77 11.63 0.93
N ALA A 84 -3.80 12.38 1.33
CA ALA A 84 -3.71 13.25 2.51
C ALA A 84 -3.61 12.43 3.81
N PRO A 85 -3.00 12.96 4.88
CA PRO A 85 -2.81 12.21 6.13
C PRO A 85 -4.09 11.69 6.80
N HIS A 86 -5.23 12.36 6.57
CA HIS A 86 -6.54 11.94 7.10
C HIS A 86 -7.20 10.83 6.25
N ASN A 87 -6.65 10.52 5.07
CA ASN A 87 -7.17 9.44 4.23
C ASN A 87 -6.94 8.08 4.92
N PRO A 88 -7.96 7.21 5.03
CA PRO A 88 -7.82 5.89 5.66
C PRO A 88 -6.73 5.01 5.04
N LEU A 89 -6.55 5.07 3.72
CA LEU A 89 -5.50 4.33 3.02
C LEU A 89 -4.12 4.85 3.40
N HIS A 90 -3.93 6.18 3.48
CA HIS A 90 -2.68 6.75 3.97
C HIS A 90 -2.33 6.22 5.37
N ARG A 91 -3.29 6.27 6.31
CA ARG A 91 -3.08 5.77 7.68
C ARG A 91 -2.73 4.29 7.70
N ALA A 92 -3.45 3.47 6.93
CA ALA A 92 -3.19 2.03 6.83
C ALA A 92 -1.79 1.75 6.26
N THR A 93 -1.39 2.42 5.18
CA THR A 93 -0.06 2.27 4.56
C THR A 93 1.05 2.66 5.53
N ILE A 94 0.93 3.80 6.22
CA ILE A 94 1.92 4.24 7.22
C ILE A 94 1.98 3.27 8.40
N ALA A 95 0.83 2.83 8.93
CA ALA A 95 0.78 1.88 10.04
C ALA A 95 1.46 0.56 9.66
N HIS A 96 1.12 -0.01 8.50
CA HIS A 96 1.74 -1.22 7.98
C HIS A 96 3.26 -1.04 7.81
N ASN A 97 3.71 0.01 7.15
CA ASN A 97 5.13 0.24 6.90
C ASN A 97 5.92 0.43 8.20
N ARG A 98 5.35 1.06 9.24
CA ARG A 98 6.01 1.22 10.55
C ARG A 98 6.20 -0.10 11.31
N LEU A 99 5.42 -1.14 11.03
CA LEU A 99 5.61 -2.45 11.64
C LEU A 99 6.94 -3.08 11.19
N PHE A 100 7.36 -2.82 9.94
CA PHE A 100 8.56 -3.39 9.33
C PHE A 100 9.73 -2.40 9.26
N ASN A 101 9.45 -1.10 9.23
CA ASN A 101 10.42 -0.02 9.26
C ASN A 101 10.06 0.98 10.38
N PRO A 102 10.48 0.72 11.63
CA PRO A 102 10.16 1.59 12.77
C PRO A 102 10.73 3.01 12.65
N ALA A 103 11.77 3.20 11.82
CA ALA A 103 12.42 4.47 11.56
C ALA A 103 11.88 5.18 10.31
N LEU A 104 10.63 4.91 9.91
CA LEU A 104 10.00 5.55 8.76
C LEU A 104 10.07 7.09 8.91
N PRO A 105 10.71 7.81 7.97
CA PRO A 105 10.96 9.23 8.12
C PRO A 105 9.67 10.06 8.34
N PRO A 106 9.70 11.08 9.21
CA PRO A 106 8.64 12.08 9.25
C PRO A 106 8.47 12.73 7.88
N GLY A 107 7.22 12.97 7.47
CA GLY A 107 6.93 13.54 6.15
C GLY A 107 7.02 12.55 4.98
N THR A 108 7.15 11.24 5.25
CA THR A 108 6.95 10.20 4.23
C THR A 108 5.65 10.45 3.49
N LEU A 109 5.73 10.48 2.16
CA LEU A 109 4.57 10.63 1.29
C LEU A 109 3.93 9.27 1.07
N VAL A 110 2.61 9.25 0.90
CA VAL A 110 1.89 8.07 0.41
C VAL A 110 1.24 8.43 -0.91
N LEU A 111 1.62 7.69 -1.96
CA LEU A 111 0.91 7.75 -3.23
C LEU A 111 -0.08 6.60 -3.34
N GLY A 112 -1.26 6.90 -3.85
CA GLY A 112 -2.23 5.93 -4.32
C GLY A 112 -2.12 5.79 -5.84
N PHE A 113 -2.26 4.56 -6.32
CA PHE A 113 -2.28 4.20 -7.72
C PHE A 113 -3.60 3.48 -7.99
N GLU A 114 -4.50 4.19 -8.66
CA GLU A 114 -5.83 3.70 -9.01
C GLU A 114 -5.77 3.13 -10.43
N PRO A 115 -5.88 1.80 -10.61
CA PRO A 115 -5.84 1.20 -11.94
C PRO A 115 -7.02 1.63 -12.80
N ASP A 116 -6.76 1.88 -14.07
CA ASP A 116 -7.78 1.89 -15.12
C ASP A 116 -7.86 0.48 -15.70
N TRP A 117 -8.83 -0.30 -15.23
CA TRP A 117 -9.02 -1.69 -15.66
C TRP A 117 -9.34 -1.82 -17.14
N THR A 118 -9.92 -0.79 -17.77
CA THR A 118 -10.22 -0.81 -19.21
C THR A 118 -8.98 -0.64 -20.08
N ALA A 119 -7.92 -0.06 -19.51
CA ALA A 119 -6.62 0.17 -20.15
C ALA A 119 -5.50 -0.72 -19.56
N SER A 120 -5.87 -1.76 -18.80
CA SER A 120 -4.94 -2.68 -18.15
C SER A 120 -5.05 -4.10 -18.71
N SER A 121 -3.99 -4.89 -18.55
CA SER A 121 -3.97 -6.28 -19.02
C SER A 121 -3.18 -7.21 -18.10
N SER A 122 -3.33 -8.51 -18.32
CA SER A 122 -2.48 -9.54 -17.76
C SER A 122 -2.10 -10.59 -18.80
N ASP A 123 -1.01 -11.32 -18.55
CA ASP A 123 -0.55 -12.46 -19.34
C ASP A 123 -0.22 -13.66 -18.43
N PRO A 124 -0.97 -14.79 -18.50
CA PRO A 124 -2.17 -14.97 -19.32
C PRO A 124 -3.31 -13.98 -18.94
N PRO A 125 -4.26 -13.71 -19.86
CA PRO A 125 -5.40 -12.85 -19.58
C PRO A 125 -6.20 -13.35 -18.39
N PHE A 126 -6.60 -12.43 -17.51
CA PHE A 126 -7.46 -12.74 -16.36
C PHE A 126 -8.83 -13.23 -16.86
N SER A 127 -9.22 -14.42 -16.42
CA SER A 127 -10.46 -15.13 -16.82
C SER A 127 -11.72 -14.59 -16.13
#